data_AF-A0A6J1H2M9-F1
#
_entry.id   AF-A0A6J1H2M9-F1
#
_cell.length_a   1.000
_cell.length_b   1.000
_cell.length_c   1.000
_cell.angle_alpha   90.00
_cell.angle_beta   90.00
_cell.angle_gamma   90.00
#
_symmetry.space_group_name_H-M   'P 1'
#
loop_
_entity.id
_entity.type
_entity.pdbx_description
1 polymer ?
#
loop_
_entity_poly.entity_id
_entity_poly.type
_entity_poly.pdbx_seq_one_letter_code
_entity_poly.pdbx_strand_id
1 'polypeptide(L)'
;MAAGWNAQFIVETWSSGGAIATSIGLAVARRHTGGRHVCVVPDERSRGEYWRAMERAGLAPEMIVREPEEEMGGLVGIDFLVVNSERRNFSRVLKMANLSSRGAVLICKNANSRSDSSFRWSNVTNNGTRRLIRSAFLPVGQGLDIAYVAAEGRNSGSGEGKGKWIKQVDRRSGEEFVIRK
;
A
#
# COMPACT_ATOMS: atom_id res chain seq x y z
N MET A 1 13.68 0.20 -6.07
CA MET A 1 13.15 0.37 -4.69
C MET A 1 11.80 1.06 -4.77
N ALA A 2 10.89 0.78 -3.83
CA ALA A 2 9.57 1.42 -3.75
C ALA A 2 9.44 2.13 -2.40
N ALA A 3 9.20 3.45 -2.39
CA ALA A 3 9.16 4.29 -1.19
C ALA A 3 10.35 4.10 -0.22
N GLY A 4 11.56 3.86 -0.75
CA GLY A 4 12.76 3.60 0.06
C GLY A 4 12.82 2.19 0.68
N TRP A 5 11.87 1.31 0.35
CA TRP A 5 11.86 -0.11 0.75
C TRP A 5 12.48 -0.98 -0.35
N ASN A 6 13.33 -1.92 0.05
CA ASN A 6 13.86 -2.96 -0.84
C ASN A 6 12.82 -4.08 -1.03
N ALA A 7 11.71 -3.73 -1.68
CA ALA A 7 10.58 -4.61 -1.92
C ALA A 7 10.96 -5.77 -2.85
N GLN A 8 10.68 -6.98 -2.39
CA GLN A 8 10.87 -8.22 -3.13
C GLN A 8 9.57 -8.71 -3.74
N PHE A 9 8.43 -8.42 -3.10
CA PHE A 9 7.11 -8.75 -3.62
C PHE A 9 6.14 -7.58 -3.46
N ILE A 10 5.94 -6.90 -4.59
CA ILE A 10 5.06 -5.75 -4.75
C ILE A 10 3.71 -6.24 -5.27
N VAL A 11 2.64 -5.88 -4.57
CA VAL A 11 1.27 -6.12 -5.02
C VAL A 11 0.55 -4.79 -5.12
N GLU A 12 -0.22 -4.58 -6.18
CA GLU A 12 -1.16 -3.47 -6.28
C GLU A 12 -2.56 -3.95 -6.63
N THR A 13 -3.56 -3.15 -6.29
CA THR A 13 -4.91 -3.29 -6.84
C THR A 13 -5.20 -2.17 -7.84
N TRP A 14 -5.82 -2.55 -8.95
CA TRP A 14 -6.21 -1.62 -10.00
C TRP A 14 -7.58 -1.98 -10.56
N SER A 15 -8.33 -0.99 -11.01
CA SER A 15 -9.65 -1.17 -11.64
C SER A 15 -9.80 -0.18 -12.80
N SER A 16 -10.71 -0.49 -13.72
CA SER A 16 -11.05 0.37 -14.86
C SER A 16 -11.15 1.86 -14.48
N GLY A 17 -10.59 2.71 -15.34
CA GLY A 17 -10.49 4.17 -15.10
C GLY A 17 -9.40 4.61 -14.12
N GLY A 18 -8.67 3.68 -13.49
CA GLY A 18 -7.58 4.00 -12.57
C GLY A 18 -6.35 4.61 -13.26
N ALA A 19 -5.68 5.57 -12.61
CA ALA A 19 -4.42 6.11 -13.12
C ALA A 19 -3.31 5.05 -13.18
N ILE A 20 -2.66 4.92 -14.35
CA ILE A 20 -1.63 3.89 -14.61
C ILE A 20 -0.22 4.28 -14.13
N ALA A 21 0.02 5.57 -13.85
CA ALA A 21 1.35 6.07 -13.49
C ALA A 21 1.96 5.35 -12.28
N THR A 22 1.15 5.02 -11.26
CA THR A 22 1.62 4.24 -10.11
C THR A 22 2.11 2.86 -10.54
N SER A 23 1.34 2.16 -11.37
CA SER A 23 1.62 0.81 -11.85
C SER A 23 2.90 0.76 -12.69
N ILE A 24 3.12 1.76 -13.56
CA ILE A 24 4.38 1.95 -14.28
C ILE A 24 5.53 2.15 -13.29
N GLY A 25 5.36 3.02 -12.30
CA GLY A 25 6.36 3.27 -11.26
C GLY A 25 6.74 2.02 -10.46
N LEU A 26 5.75 1.18 -10.10
CA LEU A 26 5.98 -0.09 -9.41
C LEU A 26 6.70 -1.12 -10.29
N ALA A 27 6.31 -1.21 -11.56
CA ALA A 27 6.94 -2.09 -12.53
C ALA A 27 8.42 -1.71 -12.78
N VAL A 28 8.75 -0.42 -12.76
CA VAL A 28 10.14 0.06 -12.80
C VAL A 28 10.84 -0.22 -11.46
N ALA A 29 10.17 0.07 -10.34
CA ALA A 29 10.73 -0.11 -9.00
C ALA A 29 11.18 -1.55 -8.73
N ARG A 30 10.43 -2.56 -9.22
CA ARG A 30 10.78 -3.99 -9.10
C ARG A 30 12.05 -4.36 -9.87
N ARG A 31 12.33 -3.73 -11.02
CA ARG A 31 13.53 -3.99 -11.82
C ARG A 31 14.79 -3.60 -11.04
N HIS A 32 14.73 -2.50 -10.29
CA HIS A 32 15.83 -2.05 -9.46
C HIS A 32 16.09 -2.93 -8.22
N THR A 33 15.12 -3.73 -7.78
CA THR A 33 15.28 -4.63 -6.63
C THR A 33 15.40 -6.10 -7.01
N GLY A 34 15.28 -6.43 -8.30
CA GLY A 34 15.13 -7.81 -8.77
C GLY A 34 13.84 -8.49 -8.30
N GLY A 35 12.87 -7.72 -7.80
CA GLY A 35 11.65 -8.25 -7.20
C GLY A 35 10.55 -8.58 -8.22
N ARG A 36 9.40 -9.01 -7.69
CA ARG A 36 8.18 -9.29 -8.46
C ARG A 36 7.13 -8.20 -8.21
N HIS A 37 6.39 -7.84 -9.25
CA HIS A 37 5.27 -6.90 -9.19
C HIS A 37 4.05 -7.57 -9.82
N VAL A 38 2.97 -7.69 -9.05
CA VAL A 38 1.70 -8.27 -9.48
C VAL A 38 0.58 -7.25 -9.29
N CYS A 39 -0.28 -7.11 -10.30
CA CYS A 39 -1.49 -6.31 -10.22
C CYS A 39 -2.73 -7.22 -10.13
N VAL A 40 -3.55 -7.04 -9.10
CA VAL A 40 -4.86 -7.70 -8.98
C VAL A 40 -5.94 -6.77 -9.52
N VAL A 41 -6.71 -7.27 -10.50
CA VAL A 41 -7.82 -6.54 -11.14
C VAL A 41 -9.12 -7.33 -10.97
N PRO A 42 -10.27 -6.65 -10.73
CA PRO A 42 -11.52 -7.34 -10.38
C PRO A 42 -12.15 -8.12 -11.54
N ASP A 43 -11.97 -7.65 -12.78
CA ASP A 43 -12.70 -8.15 -13.94
C ASP A 43 -11.90 -8.04 -15.25
N GLU A 44 -12.38 -8.71 -16.30
CA GLU A 44 -11.74 -8.74 -17.62
C GLU A 44 -11.70 -7.37 -18.31
N ARG A 45 -12.66 -6.49 -18.03
CA ARG A 45 -12.62 -5.11 -18.55
C ARG A 45 -11.40 -4.37 -17.98
N SER A 46 -11.23 -4.46 -16.67
CA SER A 46 -10.10 -3.88 -15.94
C SER A 46 -8.78 -4.52 -16.41
N ARG A 47 -8.77 -5.83 -16.66
CA ARG A 47 -7.62 -6.52 -17.27
C ARG A 47 -7.21 -5.90 -18.60
N GLY A 48 -8.16 -5.76 -19.53
CA GLY A 48 -7.89 -5.24 -20.87
C GLY A 48 -7.43 -3.78 -20.86
N GLU A 49 -8.03 -2.93 -20.02
CA GLU A 49 -7.61 -1.53 -19.89
C GLU A 49 -6.21 -1.40 -19.29
N TYR A 50 -5.93 -2.14 -18.21
CA TYR A 50 -4.62 -2.14 -17.57
C TYR A 50 -3.54 -2.67 -18.50
N TRP A 51 -3.78 -3.81 -19.18
CA TRP A 51 -2.84 -4.40 -20.13
C TRP A 51 -2.46 -3.39 -21.22
N ARG A 52 -3.44 -2.80 -21.89
CA ARG A 52 -3.19 -1.80 -22.95
C ARG A 52 -2.43 -0.58 -22.43
N ALA A 53 -2.70 -0.15 -21.21
CA ALA A 53 -2.02 0.99 -20.62
C ALA A 53 -0.55 0.69 -20.28
N MET A 54 -0.26 -0.51 -19.76
CA MET A 54 1.12 -0.96 -19.50
C MET A 54 1.89 -1.25 -20.79
N GLU A 55 1.24 -1.87 -21.77
CA GLU A 55 1.82 -2.17 -23.09
C GLU A 55 2.23 -0.90 -23.83
N ARG A 56 1.39 0.15 -23.81
CA ARG A 56 1.74 1.48 -24.35
C ARG A 56 2.95 2.11 -23.65
N ALA A 57 3.23 1.72 -22.40
CA ALA A 57 4.42 2.14 -21.67
C ALA A 57 5.64 1.23 -21.91
N GLY A 58 5.55 0.24 -22.81
CA GLY A 58 6.62 -0.72 -23.09
C GLY A 58 6.86 -1.72 -21.95
N LEU A 59 5.83 -1.98 -21.14
CA LEU A 59 5.91 -2.88 -19.98
C LEU A 59 4.97 -4.06 -20.16
N ALA A 60 5.46 -5.26 -19.84
CA ALA A 60 4.65 -6.46 -19.73
C ALA A 60 4.28 -6.67 -18.24
N PRO A 61 3.02 -6.43 -17.84
CA PRO A 61 2.60 -6.62 -16.46
C PRO A 61 2.35 -8.09 -16.14
N GLU A 62 2.58 -8.45 -14.88
CA GLU A 62 2.00 -9.67 -14.31
C GLU A 62 0.70 -9.31 -13.60
N MET A 63 -0.39 -10.02 -13.91
CA MET A 63 -1.71 -9.66 -13.39
C MET A 63 -2.58 -10.88 -13.08
N ILE A 64 -3.45 -10.71 -12.08
CA ILE A 64 -4.44 -11.70 -11.66
C ILE A 64 -5.83 -11.07 -11.80
N VAL A 65 -6.74 -11.79 -12.46
CA VAL A 65 -8.14 -11.37 -12.63
C VAL A 65 -8.99 -12.08 -11.59
N ARG A 66 -9.27 -11.38 -10.49
CA ARG A 66 -10.14 -11.82 -9.38
C ARG A 66 -10.47 -10.60 -8.53
N GLU A 67 -11.60 -10.64 -7.82
CA GLU A 67 -11.86 -9.65 -6.78
C GLU A 67 -10.69 -9.58 -5.77
N PRO A 68 -10.13 -8.38 -5.52
CA PRO A 68 -8.97 -8.23 -4.66
C PRO A 68 -9.16 -8.79 -3.24
N GLU A 69 -10.38 -8.75 -2.72
CA GLU A 69 -10.71 -9.27 -1.39
C GLU A 69 -10.61 -10.81 -1.32
N GLU A 70 -10.73 -11.50 -2.45
CA GLU A 70 -10.67 -12.96 -2.52
C GLU A 70 -9.24 -13.45 -2.80
N GLU A 71 -8.48 -12.72 -3.60
CA GLU A 71 -7.13 -13.13 -4.00
C GLU A 71 -6.07 -12.82 -2.93
N MET A 72 -6.24 -11.74 -2.18
CA MET A 72 -5.17 -11.16 -1.36
C MET A 72 -4.62 -12.11 -0.27
N GLY A 73 -5.42 -13.04 0.22
CA GLY A 73 -4.99 -14.06 1.18
C GLY A 73 -4.09 -15.16 0.59
N GLY A 74 -4.20 -15.42 -0.73
CA GLY A 74 -3.40 -16.42 -1.44
C GLY A 74 -1.99 -15.94 -1.80
N LEU A 75 -1.77 -14.63 -1.83
CA LEU A 75 -0.49 -14.00 -2.16
C LEU A 75 0.41 -13.93 -0.93
N VAL A 76 1.30 -14.92 -0.78
CA VAL A 76 2.18 -15.04 0.39
C VAL A 76 3.42 -14.16 0.26
N GLY A 77 3.78 -13.46 1.34
CA GLY A 77 5.06 -12.78 1.49
C GLY A 77 5.09 -11.36 0.93
N ILE A 78 3.95 -10.68 0.87
CA ILE A 78 3.85 -9.30 0.36
C ILE A 78 4.64 -8.36 1.26
N ASP A 79 5.65 -7.67 0.73
CA ASP A 79 6.42 -6.68 1.47
C ASP A 79 6.16 -5.23 1.02
N PHE A 80 5.36 -5.05 -0.04
CA PHE A 80 4.87 -3.75 -0.48
C PHE A 80 3.47 -3.87 -1.12
N LEU A 81 2.46 -3.22 -0.55
CA LEU A 81 1.08 -3.29 -1.03
C LEU A 81 0.52 -1.90 -1.33
N VAL A 82 -0.06 -1.71 -2.52
CA VAL A 82 -0.77 -0.49 -2.90
C VAL A 82 -2.24 -0.77 -3.18
N VAL A 83 -3.14 -0.06 -2.51
CA VAL A 83 -4.59 -0.13 -2.73
C VAL A 83 -5.18 1.23 -3.05
N ASN A 84 -6.26 1.26 -3.84
CA ASN A 84 -7.06 2.47 -4.04
C ASN A 84 -8.11 2.62 -2.90
N SER A 85 -8.05 3.72 -2.15
CA SER A 85 -8.99 4.04 -1.06
C SER A 85 -10.42 4.35 -1.52
N GLU A 86 -10.63 4.68 -2.80
CA GLU A 86 -11.98 4.90 -3.36
C GLU A 86 -12.77 3.58 -3.48
N ARG A 87 -12.09 2.43 -3.47
CA ARG A 87 -12.77 1.13 -3.53
C ARG A 87 -13.40 0.80 -2.18
N ARG A 88 -14.72 0.54 -2.18
CA ARG A 88 -15.55 0.25 -1.00
C ARG A 88 -14.92 -0.67 0.04
N ASN A 89 -14.17 -1.68 -0.39
CA ASN A 89 -13.63 -2.75 0.46
C ASN A 89 -12.09 -2.75 0.57
N PHE A 90 -11.41 -1.64 0.25
CA PHE A 90 -9.94 -1.57 0.30
C PHE A 90 -9.36 -1.95 1.68
N SER A 91 -10.07 -1.63 2.77
CA SER A 91 -9.66 -1.95 4.14
C SER A 91 -9.66 -3.45 4.40
N ARG A 92 -10.56 -4.21 3.75
CA ARG A 92 -10.62 -5.67 3.81
C ARG A 92 -9.44 -6.28 3.06
N VAL A 93 -9.09 -5.75 1.89
CA VAL A 93 -7.87 -6.15 1.15
C VAL A 93 -6.63 -6.00 2.04
N LEU A 94 -6.46 -4.85 2.69
CA LEU A 94 -5.33 -4.62 3.60
C LEU A 94 -5.27 -5.62 4.75
N LYS A 95 -6.43 -6.02 5.30
CA LYS A 95 -6.51 -7.00 6.40
C LYS A 95 -6.17 -8.42 5.97
N MET A 96 -6.51 -8.80 4.73
CA MET A 96 -6.27 -10.14 4.21
C MET A 96 -4.85 -10.35 3.68
N ALA A 97 -4.09 -9.27 3.47
CA ALA A 97 -2.74 -9.35 2.93
C ALA A 97 -1.85 -10.27 3.76
N ASN A 98 -1.31 -11.29 3.11
CA ASN A 98 -0.33 -12.18 3.72
C ASN A 98 1.07 -11.57 3.60
N LEU A 99 1.40 -10.72 4.59
CA LEU A 99 2.62 -9.91 4.58
C LEU A 99 3.88 -10.74 4.84
N SER A 100 5.01 -10.26 4.33
CA SER A 100 6.33 -10.84 4.55
C SER A 100 6.73 -10.87 6.03
N SER A 101 7.48 -11.90 6.40
CA SER A 101 8.16 -11.99 7.71
C SER A 101 9.19 -10.89 7.93
N ARG A 102 9.57 -10.12 6.90
CA ARG A 102 10.47 -8.96 7.00
C ARG A 102 9.74 -7.66 7.39
N GLY A 103 8.41 -7.70 7.50
CA GLY A 103 7.56 -6.52 7.56
C GLY A 103 7.17 -6.04 6.16
N ALA A 104 6.33 -5.00 6.11
CA ALA A 104 5.81 -4.50 4.84
C ALA A 104 5.48 -3.01 4.89
N VAL A 105 5.40 -2.40 3.70
CA VAL A 105 4.85 -1.06 3.50
C VAL A 105 3.49 -1.17 2.82
N LEU A 106 2.46 -0.60 3.44
CA LEU A 106 1.10 -0.55 2.92
C LEU A 106 0.78 0.88 2.50
N ILE A 107 0.18 1.05 1.32
CA ILE A 107 -0.10 2.34 0.73
C ILE A 107 -1.55 2.39 0.27
N CYS A 108 -2.23 3.46 0.65
CA CYS A 108 -3.56 3.84 0.22
C CYS A 108 -3.46 5.09 -0.66
N LYS A 109 -3.65 4.94 -1.98
CA LYS A 109 -3.83 6.10 -2.88
C LYS A 109 -5.26 6.61 -2.85
N ASN A 110 -5.46 7.86 -3.23
CA ASN A 110 -6.75 8.57 -3.20
C ASN A 110 -7.36 8.62 -1.80
N ALA A 111 -6.53 8.85 -0.79
CA ALA A 111 -6.92 8.82 0.61
C ALA A 111 -7.90 9.95 1.00
N ASN A 112 -7.95 11.07 0.25
CA ASN A 112 -8.92 12.14 0.45
C ASN A 112 -10.31 11.80 -0.12
N SER A 113 -10.38 10.93 -1.12
CA SER A 113 -11.62 10.42 -1.73
C SER A 113 -12.05 9.06 -1.18
N ARG A 114 -11.56 8.71 0.03
CA ARG A 114 -11.72 7.39 0.59
C ARG A 114 -13.20 7.04 0.81
N SER A 115 -13.59 5.83 0.42
CA SER A 115 -14.96 5.33 0.58
C SER A 115 -15.35 5.06 2.03
N ASP A 116 -14.38 4.79 2.90
CA ASP A 116 -14.55 4.53 4.34
C ASP A 116 -13.87 5.64 5.17
N SER A 117 -14.66 6.61 5.62
CA SER A 117 -14.17 7.71 6.46
C SER A 117 -13.70 7.28 7.84
N SER A 118 -14.09 6.08 8.30
CA SER A 118 -13.73 5.53 9.61
C SER A 118 -12.38 4.81 9.64
N PHE A 119 -11.75 4.66 8.48
CA PHE A 119 -10.49 3.93 8.34
C PHE A 119 -9.40 4.48 9.25
N ARG A 120 -8.80 3.58 10.02
CA ARG A 120 -7.59 3.79 10.81
C ARG A 120 -6.65 2.62 10.61
N TRP A 121 -5.36 2.88 10.48
CA TRP A 121 -4.34 1.83 10.34
C TRP A 121 -4.35 0.84 11.51
N SER A 122 -4.72 1.28 12.72
CA SER A 122 -4.93 0.40 13.88
C SER A 122 -5.89 -0.75 13.57
N ASN A 123 -6.95 -0.50 12.82
CA ASN A 123 -7.97 -1.51 12.51
C ASN A 123 -7.44 -2.59 11.54
N VAL A 124 -6.40 -2.29 10.77
CA VAL A 124 -5.74 -3.25 9.87
C VAL A 124 -4.78 -4.14 10.66
N THR A 125 -4.11 -3.60 11.67
CA THR A 125 -3.07 -4.30 12.44
C THR A 125 -3.57 -4.99 13.71
N ASN A 126 -4.79 -4.70 14.18
CA ASN A 126 -5.33 -5.21 15.45
C ASN A 126 -5.64 -6.73 15.49
N ASN A 127 -5.29 -7.52 14.47
CA ASN A 127 -5.44 -8.98 14.49
C ASN A 127 -4.30 -9.72 15.25
N GLY A 128 -3.59 -9.03 16.15
CA GLY A 128 -2.68 -9.63 17.14
C GLY A 128 -1.30 -10.08 16.64
N THR A 129 -1.11 -10.34 15.35
CA THR A 129 0.16 -10.86 14.80
C THR A 129 1.12 -9.78 14.31
N ARG A 130 0.63 -8.56 14.03
CA ARG A 130 1.42 -7.53 13.34
C ARG A 130 1.22 -6.14 13.94
N ARG A 131 2.31 -5.41 14.14
CA ARG A 131 2.30 -4.08 14.79
C ARG A 131 2.53 -2.97 13.76
N LEU A 132 1.70 -1.93 13.80
CA LEU A 132 1.97 -0.67 13.11
C LEU A 132 3.18 0.02 13.75
N ILE A 133 4.24 0.24 12.98
CA ILE A 133 5.45 0.93 13.45
C ILE A 133 5.29 2.43 13.32
N ARG A 134 4.90 2.89 12.14
CA ARG A 134 4.63 4.29 11.85
C ARG A 134 3.65 4.41 10.69
N SER A 135 2.95 5.52 10.63
CA SER A 135 2.16 5.91 9.46
C SER A 135 2.51 7.34 9.07
N ALA A 136 2.28 7.68 7.80
CA ALA A 136 2.48 9.01 7.26
C ALA A 136 1.42 9.29 6.21
N PHE A 137 0.92 10.53 6.19
CA PHE A 137 0.07 11.03 5.12
C PHE A 137 0.88 12.03 4.29
N LEU A 138 0.82 11.89 2.97
CA LEU A 138 1.42 12.82 2.02
C LEU A 138 0.31 13.49 1.19
N PRO A 139 0.25 14.83 1.15
CA PRO A 139 -0.76 15.59 0.41
C PRO A 139 -0.44 15.66 -1.09
N VAL A 140 -0.15 14.52 -1.72
CA VAL A 140 0.17 14.42 -3.15
C VAL A 140 -0.99 13.82 -3.92
N GLY A 141 -1.37 14.44 -5.05
CA GLY A 141 -2.56 14.04 -5.81
C GLY A 141 -3.82 14.08 -4.95
N GLN A 142 -4.61 12.99 -4.95
CA GLN A 142 -5.79 12.84 -4.09
C GLN A 142 -5.46 12.30 -2.68
N GLY A 143 -4.23 12.52 -2.21
CA GLY A 143 -3.73 12.07 -0.91
C GLY A 143 -3.19 10.64 -0.94
N LEU A 144 -2.08 10.45 -0.22
CA LEU A 144 -1.39 9.17 -0.09
C LEU A 144 -1.18 8.84 1.39
N ASP A 145 -1.82 7.78 1.87
CA ASP A 145 -1.70 7.33 3.26
C ASP A 145 -0.81 6.08 3.30
N ILE A 146 0.22 6.09 4.14
CA ILE A 146 1.30 5.09 4.16
C ILE A 146 1.40 4.51 5.56
N ALA A 147 1.51 3.19 5.66
CA ALA A 147 1.80 2.48 6.91
C ALA A 147 2.99 1.55 6.76
N TYR A 148 3.83 1.54 7.79
CA TYR A 148 4.94 0.60 7.94
C TYR A 148 4.54 -0.42 9.01
N VAL A 149 4.52 -1.69 8.62
CA VAL A 149 4.11 -2.81 9.48
C VAL A 149 5.35 -3.63 9.83
N ALA A 150 5.49 -3.97 11.11
CA ALA A 150 6.61 -4.78 11.59
C ALA A 150 6.57 -6.21 11.05
N ALA A 151 7.76 -6.81 10.99
CA ALA A 151 7.93 -8.26 10.94
C ALA A 151 7.18 -8.95 12.08
N GLU A 152 6.61 -10.10 11.78
CA GLU A 152 5.99 -11.00 12.78
C GLU A 152 7.04 -11.44 13.81
N GLY A 153 6.67 -11.43 15.10
CA GLY A 153 7.57 -11.84 16.19
C GLY A 153 8.62 -10.81 16.64
N ARG A 154 8.80 -9.67 15.96
CA ARG A 154 9.63 -8.57 16.49
C ARG A 154 8.84 -7.79 17.55
N ASN A 155 8.88 -8.28 18.78
CA ASN A 155 8.45 -7.53 19.95
C ASN A 155 9.51 -6.46 20.26
N SER A 156 9.60 -5.42 19.43
CA SER A 156 10.43 -4.26 19.76
C SER A 156 9.74 -3.55 20.92
N GLY A 157 10.25 -3.80 22.13
CA GLY A 157 9.80 -3.16 23.35
C GLY A 157 9.57 -1.67 23.11
N SER A 158 8.48 -1.15 23.68
CA SER A 158 8.27 0.28 23.80
C SER A 158 9.49 0.87 24.50
N GLY A 159 10.44 1.41 23.71
CA GLY A 159 11.57 2.14 24.26
C GLY A 159 11.02 3.24 25.14
N GLU A 160 11.23 3.09 26.45
CA GLU A 160 10.93 4.08 27.45
C GLU A 160 11.72 5.36 27.16
N GLY A 161 11.01 6.49 27.23
CA GLY A 161 11.56 7.72 27.79
C GLY A 161 12.70 8.44 27.06
N LYS A 162 12.63 8.64 25.73
CA LYS A 162 13.41 9.71 25.07
C LYS A 162 12.52 10.51 24.12
N GLY A 163 12.69 11.83 24.12
CA GLY A 163 11.80 12.79 23.47
C GLY A 163 11.44 12.39 22.04
N LYS A 164 10.13 12.29 21.78
CA LYS A 164 9.59 11.79 20.51
C LYS A 164 9.23 12.97 19.64
N TRP A 165 9.71 12.97 18.41
CA TRP A 165 9.21 13.87 17.37
C TRP A 165 7.86 13.35 16.88
N ILE A 166 6.85 14.20 16.95
CA ILE A 166 5.51 13.96 16.44
C ILE A 166 5.39 14.83 15.20
N LYS A 167 5.23 14.21 14.03
CA LYS A 167 4.94 14.90 12.77
C LYS A 167 3.46 14.73 12.46
N GLN A 168 2.74 15.84 12.36
CA GLN A 168 1.36 15.90 11.91
C GLN A 168 1.32 16.67 10.60
N VAL A 169 0.59 16.16 9.61
CA VAL A 169 0.40 16.84 8.32
C VAL A 169 -1.07 17.14 8.16
N ASP A 170 -1.43 18.39 7.91
CA ASP A 170 -2.80 18.75 7.58
C ASP A 170 -3.21 18.10 6.25
N ARG A 171 -4.39 17.47 6.22
CA ARG A 171 -4.82 16.70 5.04
C ARG A 171 -5.31 17.58 3.88
N ARG A 172 -5.72 18.81 4.16
CA ARG A 172 -6.26 19.76 3.18
C ARG A 172 -5.19 20.73 2.70
N SER A 173 -4.49 21.40 3.61
CA SER A 173 -3.44 22.39 3.29
C SER A 173 -2.09 21.74 2.98
N GLY A 174 -1.83 20.55 3.53
CA GLY A 174 -0.53 19.89 3.42
C GLY A 174 0.53 20.45 4.36
N GLU A 175 0.18 21.37 5.25
CA GLU A 175 1.09 21.97 6.23
C GLU A 175 1.62 20.93 7.21
N GLU A 176 2.92 20.98 7.50
CA GLU A 176 3.58 20.06 8.40
C GLU A 176 3.84 20.70 9.77
N PHE A 177 3.31 20.09 10.82
CA PHE A 177 3.54 20.46 12.21
C PHE A 177 4.46 19.42 12.86
N VAL A 178 5.58 19.88 13.42
CA VAL A 178 6.57 19.02 14.06
C VAL A 178 6.72 19.42 15.52
N ILE A 179 6.34 18.51 16.43
CA ILE A 179 6.33 18.75 17.87
C ILE A 179 7.33 17.79 18.52
N ARG A 180 8.20 18.31 19.39
CA ARG A 180 9.09 17.49 20.22
C ARG A 180 8.47 17.31 21.60
N LYS A 181 8.24 16.06 22.00
CA LYS A 181 7.82 15.70 23.36
C LYS A 181 8.99 15.65 24.33
#